data_AF-M0N3L8-F1
#
_entry.id   AF-M0N3L8-F1
#
_cell.length_a   1.000
_cell.length_b   1.000
_cell.length_c   1.000
_cell.angle_alpha   90.00
_cell.angle_beta   90.00
_cell.angle_gamma   90.00
#
_symmetry.space_group_name_H-M   'P 1'
#
loop_
_entity.id
_entity.type
_entity.pdbx_description
1 polymer ?
#
loop_
_entity_poly.entity_id
_entity_poly.type
_entity_poly.pdbx_seq_one_letter_code
_entity_poly.pdbx_strand_id
1 'polypeptide(L)'
;MSESTHVQTELSDEEYDHFKSLADERGLSLTAALREAAEVWIKQQQIDPDDPLFDILDQLDQEPVPEKPRTNAATEDDLVDDWDGATAGIRCSENSGREE
;
A
#
# COMPACT_ATOMS: atom_id res chain seq x y z
N MET A 1 -6.84 25.82 -6.66
CA MET A 1 -7.05 24.58 -7.43
C MET A 1 -7.08 23.47 -6.40
N SER A 2 -8.15 22.68 -6.31
CA SER A 2 -8.25 21.61 -5.32
C SER A 2 -7.33 20.48 -5.73
N GLU A 3 -6.37 20.11 -4.88
CA GLU A 3 -5.57 18.92 -5.09
C GLU A 3 -6.46 17.69 -4.93
N SER A 4 -6.53 16.86 -5.96
CA SER A 4 -7.29 15.62 -5.96
C SER A 4 -6.35 14.45 -6.24
N THR A 5 -6.21 13.55 -5.28
CA THR A 5 -5.48 12.29 -5.45
C THR A 5 -6.38 11.29 -6.18
N HIS A 6 -5.83 10.63 -7.20
CA HIS A 6 -6.52 9.59 -7.95
C HIS A 6 -6.06 8.21 -7.47
N VAL A 7 -7.00 7.32 -7.17
CA VAL A 7 -6.75 5.94 -6.76
C VAL A 7 -7.30 5.02 -7.84
N GLN A 8 -6.46 4.11 -8.33
CA GLN A 8 -6.83 3.08 -9.30
C GLN A 8 -6.88 1.73 -8.61
N THR A 9 -7.84 0.90 -9.00
CA THR A 9 -8.03 -0.46 -8.48
C THR A 9 -8.26 -1.41 -9.64
N GLU A 10 -7.68 -2.59 -9.55
CA GLU A 10 -7.89 -3.67 -10.52
C GLU A 10 -9.06 -4.53 -10.04
N LEU A 11 -10.01 -4.78 -10.94
CA LEU A 11 -11.14 -5.67 -10.74
C LEU A 11 -11.09 -6.72 -11.85
N SER A 12 -11.50 -7.95 -11.55
CA SER A 12 -11.78 -8.91 -12.61
C SER A 12 -12.94 -8.43 -13.50
N ASP A 13 -13.02 -8.95 -14.72
CA ASP A 13 -14.08 -8.57 -15.67
C ASP A 13 -15.48 -8.81 -15.07
N GLU A 14 -15.66 -9.93 -14.36
CA GLU A 14 -16.93 -10.27 -13.69
C GLU A 14 -17.29 -9.28 -12.58
N GLU A 15 -16.31 -8.91 -11.74
CA GLU A 15 -16.51 -7.91 -10.68
C GLU A 15 -16.81 -6.54 -11.24
N TYR A 16 -16.12 -6.14 -12.31
CA TYR A 16 -16.34 -4.88 -13.00
C TYR A 16 -17.75 -4.79 -13.58
N ASP A 17 -18.21 -5.81 -14.30
CA ASP A 17 -19.54 -5.82 -14.91
C ASP A 17 -20.66 -5.82 -13.87
N HIS A 18 -20.48 -6.58 -12.79
CA HIS A 18 -21.42 -6.57 -11.67
C HIS A 18 -21.45 -5.19 -10.99
N PHE A 19 -20.29 -4.61 -10.72
CA PHE A 19 -20.19 -3.29 -10.09
C PHE A 19 -20.78 -2.17 -10.96
N LYS A 20 -20.55 -2.25 -12.27
CA LYS A 20 -21.15 -1.33 -13.25
C LYS A 20 -22.67 -1.41 -13.25
N SER A 21 -23.23 -2.62 -13.24
CA SER A 21 -24.68 -2.83 -13.17
C SER A 21 -25.28 -2.20 -11.91
N LEU A 22 -24.62 -2.38 -10.75
CA LEU A 22 -25.05 -1.77 -9.48
C LEU A 22 -24.96 -0.24 -9.50
N ALA A 23 -23.93 0.33 -10.13
CA ALA A 23 -23.79 1.77 -10.28
C ALA A 23 -24.91 2.35 -11.17
N ASP A 24 -25.20 1.67 -12.29
CA ASP A 24 -26.26 2.05 -13.24
C ASP A 24 -27.65 1.98 -12.58
N GLU A 25 -27.94 0.94 -11.81
CA GLU A 25 -29.19 0.80 -11.03
C GLU A 25 -29.40 1.94 -10.03
N ARG A 26 -28.31 2.47 -9.47
CA ARG A 26 -28.34 3.59 -8.53
C ARG A 26 -28.27 4.95 -9.21
N GLY A 27 -28.12 4.99 -10.54
CA GLY A 27 -27.95 6.23 -11.30
C GLY A 27 -26.65 6.97 -10.96
N LEU A 28 -25.62 6.24 -10.52
CA LEU A 28 -24.32 6.78 -10.12
C LEU A 28 -23.28 6.53 -11.20
N SER A 29 -22.30 7.42 -11.30
CA SER A 29 -21.08 7.11 -12.04
C SER A 29 -20.27 6.05 -11.28
N LEU A 30 -19.45 5.27 -11.99
CA LEU A 30 -18.55 4.28 -11.38
C LEU A 30 -17.68 4.88 -10.27
N THR A 31 -17.13 6.08 -10.48
CA THR A 31 -16.31 6.76 -9.47
C THR A 31 -17.12 7.17 -8.24
N ALA A 32 -18.38 7.62 -8.42
CA ALA A 32 -19.25 7.97 -7.32
C ALA A 32 -19.66 6.73 -6.52
N ALA A 33 -20.04 5.65 -7.21
CA ALA A 33 -20.34 4.37 -6.58
C ALA A 33 -19.13 3.81 -5.82
N LEU A 34 -17.91 3.95 -6.35
CA LEU A 34 -16.70 3.47 -5.70
C LEU A 34 -16.38 4.28 -4.46
N ARG A 35 -16.57 5.60 -4.53
CA ARG A 35 -16.43 6.49 -3.37
C ARG A 35 -17.41 6.12 -2.27
N GLU A 36 -18.68 5.92 -2.59
CA GLU A 36 -19.70 5.49 -1.62
C GLU A 36 -19.36 4.13 -1.01
N ALA A 37 -18.95 3.16 -1.83
CA ALA A 37 -18.55 1.84 -1.35
C ALA A 37 -17.36 1.91 -0.38
N ALA A 38 -16.33 2.70 -0.73
CA ALA A 38 -15.17 2.92 0.14
C ALA A 38 -15.56 3.60 1.46
N GLU A 39 -16.41 4.63 1.44
CA GLU A 39 -16.90 5.28 2.65
C GLU A 39 -17.67 4.32 3.57
N VAL A 40 -18.52 3.47 2.98
CA VAL A 40 -19.27 2.45 3.72
C VAL A 40 -18.33 1.43 4.33
N TRP A 41 -17.35 0.94 3.56
CA TRP A 41 -16.37 -0.01 4.06
C TRP A 41 -15.55 0.58 5.21
N ILE A 42 -15.04 1.82 5.07
CA ILE A 42 -14.31 2.54 6.13
C ILE A 42 -15.15 2.68 7.40
N LYS A 43 -16.43 3.07 7.28
CA LYS A 43 -17.32 3.20 8.45
C LYS A 43 -17.58 1.87 9.16
N GLN A 44 -17.51 0.76 8.44
CA GLN A 44 -17.66 -0.58 9.01
C GLN A 44 -16.37 -1.09 9.67
N GLN A 45 -15.20 -0.58 9.27
CA GLN A 45 -13.95 -0.88 9.95
C GLN A 45 -13.95 -0.18 11.32
N GLN A 46 -14.35 -0.91 12.37
CA GLN A 46 -13.91 -0.59 13.72
C GLN A 46 -12.44 -0.99 13.82
N ILE A 47 -11.56 -0.05 13.49
CA ILE A 47 -10.15 -0.15 13.85
C ILE A 47 -10.10 -0.04 15.37
N ASP A 48 -9.46 -1.00 16.03
CA ASP A 48 -9.20 -0.89 17.46
C ASP A 48 -8.32 0.36 17.66
N PRO A 49 -8.81 1.38 18.39
CA PRO A 49 -8.04 2.61 18.59
C PRO A 49 -6.71 2.37 19.33
N ASP A 50 -6.57 1.22 20.00
CA ASP A 50 -5.36 0.79 20.68
C ASP A 50 -4.57 -0.27 19.87
N ASP A 51 -4.83 -0.40 18.56
CA ASP A 51 -4.11 -1.36 17.71
C ASP A 51 -2.64 -0.93 17.52
N PRO A 52 -1.68 -1.72 18.06
CA PRO A 52 -0.26 -1.37 18.03
C PRO A 52 0.34 -1.31 16.62
N LEU A 53 -0.34 -1.80 15.57
CA LEU A 53 0.08 -1.63 14.17
C LEU A 53 -0.04 -0.17 13.69
N PHE A 54 -0.94 0.61 14.27
CA PHE A 54 -1.14 2.02 13.90
C PHE A 54 -0.31 2.99 14.77
N ASP A 55 0.18 2.53 15.93
CA ASP A 55 1.10 3.27 16.81
C ASP A 55 2.55 3.30 16.31
N ILE A 56 2.87 2.60 15.23
CA ILE A 56 4.25 2.47 14.72
C ILE A 56 4.84 3.86 14.36
N LEU A 57 4.02 4.77 13.83
CA LEU A 57 4.47 6.12 13.50
C LEU A 57 4.73 6.97 14.75
N ASP A 58 3.87 6.86 15.76
CA ASP A 58 4.06 7.54 17.05
C ASP A 58 5.27 7.01 17.82
N GLN A 59 5.65 5.74 17.61
CA GLN A 59 6.86 5.14 18.15
C GLN A 59 8.13 5.58 17.42
N LEU A 60 8.05 5.75 16.09
CA LEU A 60 9.16 6.27 15.27
C LEU A 60 9.48 7.73 15.61
N ASP A 61 8.48 8.57 15.85
CA ASP A 61 8.67 9.96 16.27
C ASP A 61 9.19 10.08 17.72
N GLN A 62 8.97 9.04 18.53
CA GLN A 62 9.46 8.98 19.92
C GLN A 62 10.84 8.32 20.05
N GLU A 63 11.36 7.64 19.02
CA GLU A 63 12.74 7.20 19.05
C GLU A 63 13.64 8.45 19.09
N PRO A 64 14.43 8.65 20.16
CA PRO A 64 15.38 9.74 20.19
C PRO A 64 16.33 9.56 19.01
N VAL A 65 16.46 10.60 18.18
CA VAL A 65 17.48 10.64 17.13
C VAL A 65 18.79 10.22 17.78
N PRO A 66 19.36 9.08 17.38
CA PRO A 66 20.48 8.51 18.12
C PRO A 66 21.61 9.54 18.10
N GLU A 67 22.20 9.83 19.27
CA GLU A 67 23.27 10.84 19.42
C GLU A 67 24.45 10.59 18.47
N LYS A 68 24.57 9.36 17.96
CA LYS A 68 25.47 8.97 16.90
C LYS A 68 24.68 8.22 15.82
N PRO A 69 24.97 8.45 14.53
CA PRO A 69 24.39 7.63 13.48
C PRO A 69 24.67 6.15 13.78
N ARG A 70 23.65 5.30 13.57
CA ARG A 70 23.76 3.84 13.73
C ARG A 70 24.70 3.22 12.68
N THR A 71 25.10 4.00 11.68
CA THR A 71 26.14 3.67 10.71
C THR A 71 27.40 4.52 10.99
N ASN A 72 28.56 3.90 10.81
CA ASN A 72 29.85 4.60 10.75
C ASN A 72 30.13 5.20 9.36
N ALA A 73 29.22 5.03 8.39
CA ALA A 73 29.32 5.64 7.07
C ALA A 73 29.24 7.17 7.19
N ALA A 74 30.35 7.82 6.87
CA ALA A 74 30.46 9.27 6.82
C ALA A 74 30.08 9.81 5.44
N THR A 75 30.21 8.99 4.38
CA THR A 75 29.87 9.32 2.99
C THR A 75 29.13 8.18 2.28
N GLU A 76 28.58 8.48 1.10
CA GLU A 76 27.90 7.48 0.26
C GLU A 76 28.80 6.30 -0.12
N ASP A 77 30.10 6.54 -0.29
CA ASP A 77 31.08 5.52 -0.62
C ASP A 77 31.25 4.48 0.50
N ASP A 78 31.12 4.88 1.77
CA ASP A 78 31.23 3.96 2.91
C ASP A 78 30.09 2.93 2.96
N LEU A 79 28.95 3.23 2.33
CA LEU A 79 27.79 2.33 2.26
C LEU A 79 28.01 1.17 1.29
N VAL A 80 28.91 1.32 0.32
CA VAL A 80 29.25 0.29 -0.68
C VAL A 80 30.16 -0.76 -0.05
N ASP A 81 31.06 -0.34 0.84
CA ASP A 81 32.07 -1.21 1.46
C ASP A 81 31.50 -2.11 2.58
N ASP A 82 30.49 -1.65 3.33
CA ASP A 82 29.81 -2.43 4.38
C ASP A 82 28.71 -3.35 3.83
N TRP A 83 28.39 -3.24 2.54
CA TRP A 83 27.42 -4.11 1.90
C TRP A 83 28.03 -5.49 1.60
N ASP A 84 27.93 -6.40 2.57
CA ASP A 84 28.18 -7.84 2.37
C ASP A 84 27.13 -8.37 1.39
N GLY A 85 27.47 -8.33 0.09
CA GLY A 85 26.60 -8.59 -1.06
C GLY A 85 26.04 -10.01 -1.13
N ALA A 86 25.30 -10.44 -0.11
CA ALA A 86 24.39 -11.56 -0.14
C ALA A 86 23.24 -11.22 -1.10
N THR A 87 23.58 -11.30 -2.38
CA THR A 87 22.69 -11.51 -3.50
C THR A 87 22.06 -12.89 -3.35
N ALA A 88 21.23 -13.05 -2.31
CA ALA A 88 20.15 -14.01 -2.38
C ALA A 88 19.26 -13.50 -3.51
N GLY A 89 19.60 -13.89 -4.75
CA GLY A 89 18.88 -13.48 -5.94
C GLY A 89 17.41 -13.72 -5.69
N ILE A 90 16.62 -12.65 -5.71
CA ILE A 90 15.18 -12.75 -5.61
C ILE A 90 14.76 -13.52 -6.85
N ARG A 91 14.54 -14.82 -6.68
CA ARG A 91 14.12 -15.70 -7.75
C ARG A 91 12.62 -15.45 -7.92
N CYS A 92 12.28 -14.52 -8.81
CA CYS A 92 10.91 -14.38 -9.26
C CYS A 92 10.52 -15.68 -9.98
N SER A 93 9.72 -16.51 -9.31
CA SER A 93 9.12 -17.68 -9.93
C SER A 93 8.11 -17.22 -10.96
N GLU A 94 8.52 -17.20 -12.22
CA GLU A 94 7.62 -17.03 -13.35
C GLU A 94 6.72 -18.27 -13.43
N ASN A 95 5.48 -18.13 -12.95
CA ASN A 95 4.48 -19.17 -13.03
C ASN A 95 3.95 -19.25 -14.46
N SER A 96 4.73 -19.87 -15.37
CA SER A 96 4.24 -20.20 -16.70
C SER A 96 3.46 -21.52 -16.64
N GLY A 97 2.22 -21.41 -16.20
CA GLY A 97 1.20 -22.39 -16.53
C GLY A 97 0.70 -22.09 -17.93
N ARG A 98 1.01 -22.97 -18.89
CA ARG A 98 0.19 -23.12 -20.10
C ARG A 98 0.18 -24.59 -20.51
N GLU A 99 -1.00 -25.16 -20.39
CA GLU A 99 -1.41 -26.46 -20.90
C GLU A 99 -1.21 -26.55 -22.42
N GLU A 100 -0.75 -27.70 -22.90
CA GLU A 100 -1.50 -28.63 -23.78
C GLU A 100 -0.69 -29.92 -24.00
#